data_AF-A0A956MF71-F1
#
_entry.id   AF-A0A956MF71-F1
#
_cell.length_a   1.000
_cell.length_b   1.000
_cell.length_c   1.000
_cell.angle_alpha   90.00
_cell.angle_beta   90.00
_cell.angle_gamma   90.00
#
_symmetry.space_group_name_H-M   'P 1'
#
loop_
_entity.id
_entity.type
_entity.pdbx_description
1 polymer ?
#
loop_
_entity_poly.entity_id
_entity_poly.type
_entity_poly.pdbx_seq_one_letter_code
_entity_poly.pdbx_strand_id
1 'polypeptide(L)'
;MRRLLLPSLLTLALAAPAAGAQEPLGRLTGFVWDSTTGETLAGAQVVLWGTSHQARTNEAGTFRFEDLPPGSYSVVFFHSRLAHLGISSGSQTVAVGAEEAEPIVLSTPSMTTIMANLCLLDTGDPGSAGATGQIVDASAGVGMPRARVTLRWMDDNRPRELPIEADAEGWFRACDLPRAVPISAVASFLGMASPRREFELGASEMHRVDFALGSLDESDVVGTVRDLDTEAGIEGAEVRLRGTDHFTVTNEFGDFSFRDVDPGEYTLQVDHIAHASRTEVINVGSGVGVRLGIIMAEDAIELDPVVVDIEARSTAERFATGGQLITAEELEPIKERVNTLMDLLFQTTIPGLVVRRAETDVCIHFGSGQVRFMKSGCESAAFYLDGARQVDAQVLMNLPDDIVDRIVVYRPVEAGALFGTGGSRGVIMI
;
A
#
# COMPACT_ATOMS: atom_id res chain seq x y z
N MET A 1 56.64 -79.79 -21.17
CA MET A 1 55.36 -79.12 -20.84
C MET A 1 54.72 -79.87 -19.66
N ARG A 2 54.76 -79.29 -18.45
CA ARG A 2 54.23 -79.87 -17.20
C ARG A 2 53.51 -78.71 -16.50
N ARG A 3 52.17 -78.70 -16.49
CA ARG A 3 51.38 -77.66 -15.80
C ARG A 3 50.90 -78.22 -14.46
N LEU A 4 51.27 -77.51 -13.40
CA LEU A 4 50.96 -77.81 -12.01
C LEU A 4 49.49 -77.49 -11.67
N LEU A 5 48.91 -78.36 -10.83
CA LEU A 5 47.67 -78.18 -10.09
C LEU A 5 47.91 -77.28 -8.86
N LEU A 6 46.97 -76.39 -8.54
CA LEU A 6 46.82 -75.76 -7.23
C LEU A 6 45.31 -75.74 -6.89
N PRO A 7 44.89 -76.15 -5.67
CA PRO A 7 43.49 -76.32 -5.32
C PRO A 7 42.84 -75.03 -4.79
N SER A 8 41.56 -74.88 -5.10
CA SER A 8 40.67 -73.80 -4.65
C SER A 8 40.40 -73.87 -3.15
N LEU A 9 40.68 -72.77 -2.43
CA LEU A 9 40.18 -72.52 -1.08
C LEU A 9 38.82 -71.81 -1.18
N LEU A 10 37.77 -72.45 -0.67
CA LEU A 10 36.42 -71.94 -0.60
C LEU A 10 36.22 -71.22 0.76
N THR A 11 36.23 -69.89 0.77
CA THR A 11 35.93 -69.06 1.95
C THR A 11 34.42 -68.83 2.03
N LEU A 12 33.78 -69.37 3.08
CA LEU A 12 32.37 -69.19 3.38
C LEU A 12 32.18 -67.86 4.13
N ALA A 13 31.65 -66.83 3.47
CA ALA A 13 31.30 -65.56 4.09
C ALA A 13 29.89 -65.63 4.71
N LEU A 14 29.80 -65.52 6.04
CA LEU A 14 28.53 -65.34 6.74
C LEU A 14 27.92 -63.97 6.37
N ALA A 15 26.73 -63.99 5.78
CA ALA A 15 25.91 -62.78 5.62
C ALA A 15 25.19 -62.49 6.95
N ALA A 16 25.59 -61.43 7.64
CA ALA A 16 24.79 -60.85 8.72
C ALA A 16 23.56 -60.15 8.12
N PRO A 17 22.36 -60.25 8.75
CA PRO A 17 21.21 -59.50 8.29
C PRO A 17 21.50 -58.01 8.47
N ALA A 18 21.35 -57.23 7.40
CA ALA A 18 21.36 -55.78 7.47
C ALA A 18 20.23 -55.36 8.41
N ALA A 19 20.59 -54.82 9.57
CA ALA A 19 19.67 -54.06 10.39
C ALA A 19 19.11 -52.94 9.51
N GLY A 20 17.79 -52.91 9.32
CA GLY A 20 17.12 -51.80 8.64
C GLY A 20 17.48 -50.52 9.38
N ALA A 21 18.19 -49.62 8.72
CA ALA A 21 18.37 -48.26 9.19
C ALA A 21 16.96 -47.66 9.27
N GLN A 22 16.48 -47.47 10.49
CA GLN A 22 15.24 -46.77 10.77
C GLN A 22 15.49 -45.32 10.34
N GLU A 23 14.86 -44.87 9.26
CA GLU A 23 14.99 -43.47 8.83
C GLU A 23 14.59 -42.57 10.00
N PRO A 24 15.40 -41.58 10.37
CA PRO A 24 15.11 -40.74 11.52
C PRO A 24 13.83 -39.97 11.25
N LEU A 25 12.82 -40.21 12.08
CA LEU A 25 11.53 -39.55 11.98
C LEU A 25 11.61 -38.18 12.66
N GLY A 26 11.12 -37.16 11.97
CA GLY A 26 11.03 -35.78 12.46
C GLY A 26 9.78 -35.52 13.27
N ARG A 27 9.81 -34.41 14.01
CA ARG A 27 8.66 -33.87 14.74
C ARG A 27 8.36 -32.47 14.25
N LEU A 28 7.07 -32.16 14.11
CA LEU A 28 6.60 -30.82 13.79
C LEU A 28 5.69 -30.32 14.91
N THR A 29 6.03 -29.18 15.50
CA THR A 29 5.19 -28.50 16.49
C THR A 29 4.81 -27.13 15.98
N GLY A 30 3.73 -26.57 16.52
CA GLY A 30 3.30 -25.22 16.13
C GLY A 30 2.06 -24.78 16.86
N PHE A 31 1.57 -23.60 16.48
CA PHE A 31 0.29 -23.09 16.95
C PHE A 31 -0.46 -22.39 15.83
N VAL A 32 -1.77 -22.28 16.01
CA VAL A 32 -2.66 -21.60 15.08
C VAL A 32 -3.07 -20.26 15.68
N TRP A 33 -2.83 -19.18 14.94
CA TRP A 33 -3.16 -17.81 15.31
C TRP A 33 -4.34 -17.29 14.48
N ASP A 34 -5.34 -16.73 15.14
CA ASP A 34 -6.45 -16.03 14.50
C ASP A 34 -6.13 -14.53 14.46
N SER A 35 -5.69 -14.07 13.30
CA SER A 35 -5.39 -12.66 13.02
C SER A 35 -6.63 -11.75 13.06
N THR A 36 -7.85 -12.33 13.11
CA THR A 36 -9.11 -11.55 13.19
C THR A 36 -9.48 -11.19 14.62
N THR A 37 -9.10 -12.01 15.60
CA THR A 37 -9.32 -11.74 17.04
C THR A 37 -8.06 -11.37 17.79
N GLY A 38 -6.88 -11.68 17.24
CA GLY A 38 -5.62 -11.54 17.95
C GLY A 38 -5.43 -12.61 19.05
N GLU A 39 -6.06 -13.77 18.90
CA GLU A 39 -6.00 -14.88 19.85
C GLU A 39 -5.54 -16.18 19.17
N THR A 40 -5.13 -17.18 19.95
CA THR A 40 -4.82 -18.52 19.42
C THR A 40 -6.10 -19.32 19.16
N LEU A 41 -6.10 -20.11 18.09
CA LEU A 41 -7.29 -20.82 17.63
C LEU A 41 -7.31 -22.27 18.16
N ALA A 42 -8.11 -22.51 19.19
CA ALA A 42 -8.36 -23.85 19.74
C ALA A 42 -9.32 -24.68 18.87
N GLY A 43 -9.14 -26.00 18.81
CA GLY A 43 -10.03 -26.90 18.07
C GLY A 43 -9.89 -26.88 16.54
N ALA A 44 -8.87 -26.21 16.01
CA ALA A 44 -8.54 -26.18 14.58
C ALA A 44 -7.98 -27.54 14.14
N GLN A 45 -8.47 -28.05 13.01
CA GLN A 45 -8.01 -29.28 12.38
C GLN A 45 -6.85 -28.96 11.45
N VAL A 46 -5.63 -29.27 11.86
CA VAL A 46 -4.41 -29.13 11.06
C VAL A 46 -4.18 -30.40 10.25
N VAL A 47 -3.85 -30.26 8.97
CA VAL A 47 -3.63 -31.36 8.02
C VAL A 47 -2.36 -31.11 7.24
N LEU A 48 -1.52 -32.14 7.10
CA LEU A 48 -0.40 -32.15 6.16
C LEU A 48 -0.90 -32.59 4.80
N TRP A 49 -1.06 -31.64 3.89
CA TRP A 49 -1.62 -31.84 2.55
C TRP A 49 -0.82 -32.88 1.76
N GLY A 50 -1.54 -33.83 1.14
CA GLY A 50 -0.93 -34.96 0.44
C GLY A 50 -0.55 -36.15 1.33
N THR A 51 -0.86 -36.11 2.63
CA THR A 51 -0.63 -37.22 3.57
C THR A 51 -1.89 -37.56 4.38
N SER A 52 -1.85 -38.61 5.19
CA SER A 52 -2.89 -38.97 6.15
C SER A 52 -2.69 -38.35 7.55
N HIS A 53 -1.66 -37.53 7.74
CA HIS A 53 -1.35 -36.94 9.04
C HIS A 53 -2.27 -35.74 9.31
N GLN A 54 -3.03 -35.84 10.40
CA GLN A 54 -3.92 -34.79 10.89
C GLN A 54 -3.80 -34.62 12.41
N ALA A 55 -3.89 -33.39 12.90
CA ALA A 55 -3.84 -33.04 14.31
C ALA A 55 -4.91 -32.00 14.63
N ARG A 56 -5.33 -31.92 15.90
CA ARG A 56 -6.20 -30.85 16.39
C ARG A 56 -5.47 -29.96 17.37
N THR A 57 -5.70 -28.66 17.29
CA THR A 57 -5.14 -27.73 18.28
C THR A 57 -5.86 -27.88 19.63
N ASN A 58 -5.08 -27.75 20.71
CA ASN A 58 -5.60 -27.75 22.08
C ASN A 58 -6.18 -26.38 22.48
N GLU A 59 -6.55 -26.21 23.76
CA GLU A 59 -7.06 -24.93 24.30
C GLU A 59 -6.07 -23.77 24.21
N ALA A 60 -4.76 -24.06 24.20
CA ALA A 60 -3.72 -23.06 23.97
C ALA A 60 -3.49 -22.76 22.48
N GLY A 61 -4.21 -23.43 21.57
CA GLY A 61 -4.08 -23.30 20.13
C GLY A 61 -2.84 -24.01 19.53
N THR A 62 -2.17 -24.86 20.31
CA THR A 62 -0.96 -25.57 19.85
C THR A 62 -1.28 -26.96 19.30
N PHE A 63 -0.49 -27.40 18.31
CA PHE A 63 -0.56 -28.73 17.71
C PHE A 63 0.83 -29.39 17.65
N ARG A 64 0.83 -30.72 17.51
CA ARG A 64 2.05 -31.49 17.27
C ARG A 64 1.79 -32.67 16.34
N PHE A 65 2.77 -32.95 15.50
CA PHE A 65 2.87 -34.15 14.70
C PHE A 65 4.16 -34.87 15.08
N GLU A 66 4.02 -36.15 15.38
CA GLU A 66 5.12 -37.05 15.69
C GLU A 66 5.32 -38.00 14.50
N ASP A 67 6.51 -38.59 14.42
CA ASP A 67 6.83 -39.65 13.46
C ASP A 67 6.68 -39.25 11.98
N LEU A 68 7.10 -38.04 11.61
CA LEU A 68 7.04 -37.57 10.23
C LEU A 68 8.31 -37.96 9.45
N PRO A 69 8.20 -38.61 8.28
CA PRO A 69 9.35 -38.82 7.41
C PRO A 69 10.00 -37.48 7.02
N PRO A 70 11.33 -37.39 6.92
CA PRO A 70 11.99 -36.20 6.43
C PRO A 70 11.48 -35.80 5.05
N GLY A 71 11.08 -34.55 4.86
CA GLY A 71 10.44 -34.09 3.63
C GLY A 71 9.85 -32.69 3.74
N SER A 72 9.36 -32.18 2.60
CA SER A 72 8.63 -30.92 2.54
C SER A 72 7.14 -31.19 2.57
N TYR A 73 6.44 -30.61 3.54
CA TYR A 73 5.00 -30.76 3.72
C TYR A 73 4.29 -29.41 3.57
N SER A 74 3.14 -29.41 2.91
CA SER A 74 2.25 -28.25 2.91
C SER A 74 1.23 -28.40 4.03
N VAL A 75 1.27 -27.50 5.00
CA VAL A 75 0.41 -27.51 6.17
C VAL A 75 -0.77 -26.58 5.94
N VAL A 76 -1.98 -27.08 6.17
CA VAL A 76 -3.25 -26.35 6.04
C VAL A 76 -4.08 -26.60 7.29
N PHE A 77 -4.94 -25.67 7.70
CA PHE A 77 -5.81 -25.90 8.85
C PHE A 77 -7.27 -25.49 8.60
N PHE A 78 -8.21 -26.24 9.15
CA PHE A 78 -9.63 -25.97 9.01
C PHE A 78 -10.24 -25.69 10.37
N HIS A 79 -11.11 -24.70 10.45
CA HIS A 79 -11.86 -24.39 11.66
C HIS A 79 -13.28 -23.99 11.29
N SER A 80 -14.28 -24.40 12.09
CA SER A 80 -15.70 -24.13 11.82
C SER A 80 -16.00 -22.63 11.70
N ARG A 81 -15.35 -21.81 12.54
CA ARG A 81 -15.44 -20.34 12.46
C ARG A 81 -15.01 -19.81 11.09
N LEU A 82 -13.90 -20.30 10.54
CA LEU A 82 -13.41 -19.85 9.24
C LEU A 82 -14.32 -20.32 8.11
N ALA A 83 -14.85 -21.53 8.22
CA ALA A 83 -15.84 -22.05 7.27
C ALA A 83 -17.13 -21.22 7.27
N HIS A 84 -17.60 -20.76 8.43
CA HIS A 84 -18.76 -19.86 8.53
C HIS A 84 -18.49 -18.49 7.90
N LEU A 85 -17.25 -18.01 8.00
CA LEU A 85 -16.82 -16.74 7.42
C LEU A 85 -16.42 -16.85 5.94
N GLY A 86 -16.47 -18.05 5.34
CA GLY A 86 -16.02 -18.29 3.97
C GLY A 86 -14.51 -18.09 3.77
N ILE A 87 -13.72 -18.12 4.84
CA ILE A 87 -12.28 -17.86 4.82
C ILE A 87 -11.53 -19.19 4.68
N SER A 88 -10.63 -19.28 3.71
CA SER A 88 -9.64 -20.36 3.64
C SER A 88 -8.40 -19.97 4.42
N SER A 89 -7.89 -20.88 5.26
CA SER A 89 -6.49 -20.77 5.70
C SER A 89 -5.59 -20.91 4.47
N GLY A 90 -4.57 -20.06 4.34
CA GLY A 90 -3.51 -20.30 3.36
C GLY A 90 -2.78 -21.62 3.64
N SER A 91 -1.98 -22.10 2.69
CA SER A 91 -1.07 -23.23 2.89
C SER A 91 0.33 -22.72 3.20
N GLN A 92 0.99 -23.29 4.22
CA GLN A 92 2.40 -23.01 4.52
C GLN A 92 3.26 -24.25 4.23
N THR A 93 4.32 -24.09 3.46
CA THR A 93 5.26 -25.18 3.18
C THR A 93 6.35 -25.23 4.25
N VAL A 94 6.60 -26.41 4.81
CA VAL A 94 7.54 -26.63 5.91
C VAL A 94 8.41 -27.83 5.61
N ALA A 95 9.72 -27.66 5.74
CA ALA A 95 10.68 -28.75 5.65
C ALA A 95 10.86 -29.39 7.03
N VAL A 96 10.55 -30.69 7.13
CA VAL A 96 10.78 -31.50 8.34
C VAL A 96 12.03 -32.33 8.12
N GLY A 97 13.00 -32.19 9.02
CA GLY A 97 14.25 -32.96 9.02
C GLY A 97 14.20 -34.18 9.93
N ALA A 98 15.37 -34.79 10.15
CA ALA A 98 15.60 -35.89 11.08
C ALA A 98 15.54 -35.50 12.58
N GLU A 99 15.42 -34.19 12.86
CA GLU A 99 15.38 -33.60 14.20
C GLU A 99 14.09 -32.78 14.37
N GLU A 100 13.82 -32.31 15.60
CA GLU A 100 12.65 -31.50 15.91
C GLU A 100 12.67 -30.21 15.08
N ALA A 101 11.68 -30.03 14.21
CA ALA A 101 11.54 -28.84 13.40
C ALA A 101 11.21 -27.64 14.28
N GLU A 102 11.68 -26.45 13.89
CA GLU A 102 11.31 -25.21 14.58
C GLU A 102 9.78 -25.06 14.64
N PRO A 103 9.23 -24.57 15.77
CA PRO A 103 7.79 -24.39 15.90
C PRO A 103 7.26 -23.46 14.81
N ILE A 104 6.25 -23.93 14.07
CA ILE A 104 5.64 -23.12 13.00
C ILE A 104 4.41 -22.37 13.51
N VAL A 105 4.17 -21.19 12.94
CA VAL A 105 2.97 -20.39 13.20
C VAL A 105 2.07 -20.44 11.99
N LEU A 106 0.93 -21.11 12.11
CA LEU A 106 -0.11 -21.05 11.09
C LEU A 106 -1.05 -19.91 11.44
N SER A 107 -1.23 -18.96 10.54
CA SER A 107 -2.09 -17.80 10.80
C SER A 107 -3.27 -17.79 9.84
N THR A 108 -4.44 -17.36 10.32
CA THR A 108 -5.50 -16.92 9.41
C THR A 108 -5.01 -15.72 8.61
N PRO A 109 -5.52 -15.50 7.38
CA PRO A 109 -5.28 -14.24 6.68
C PRO A 109 -5.64 -13.07 7.59
N SER A 110 -4.93 -11.95 7.47
CA SER A 110 -5.24 -10.76 8.26
C SER A 110 -6.64 -10.24 7.92
N MET A 111 -7.23 -9.46 8.81
CA MET A 111 -8.49 -8.74 8.50
C MET A 111 -8.37 -7.96 7.20
N THR A 112 -7.22 -7.32 6.96
CA THR A 112 -6.93 -6.62 5.69
C THR A 112 -7.00 -7.55 4.49
N THR A 113 -6.40 -8.74 4.55
CA THR A 113 -6.44 -9.72 3.44
C THR A 113 -7.83 -10.30 3.23
N ILE A 114 -8.58 -10.58 4.30
CA ILE A 114 -9.95 -11.08 4.21
C ILE A 114 -10.84 -10.02 3.56
N MET A 115 -10.74 -8.78 4.03
CA MET A 115 -11.57 -7.68 3.54
C MET A 115 -11.20 -7.25 2.12
N ALA A 116 -9.92 -7.27 1.74
CA ALA A 116 -9.51 -7.03 0.35
C ALA A 116 -10.14 -8.05 -0.61
N ASN A 117 -10.17 -9.33 -0.23
CA ASN A 117 -10.84 -10.36 -1.02
C ASN A 117 -12.37 -10.16 -1.07
N LEU A 118 -12.98 -9.69 0.01
CA LEU A 118 -14.42 -9.41 0.02
C LEU A 118 -14.78 -8.18 -0.82
N CYS A 119 -13.98 -7.11 -0.77
CA CYS A 119 -14.18 -5.97 -1.66
C CYS A 119 -13.90 -6.32 -3.12
N LEU A 120 -12.90 -7.15 -3.42
CA LEU A 120 -12.69 -7.71 -4.75
C LEU A 120 -13.94 -8.43 -5.30
N LEU A 121 -14.70 -9.13 -4.45
CA LEU A 121 -15.95 -9.78 -4.87
C LEU A 121 -17.07 -8.78 -5.18
N ASP A 122 -17.13 -7.66 -4.46
CA ASP A 122 -18.17 -6.64 -4.65
C ASP A 122 -17.85 -5.72 -5.84
N THR A 123 -16.60 -5.27 -5.97
CA THR A 123 -16.20 -4.18 -6.89
C THR A 123 -15.37 -4.67 -8.07
N GLY A 124 -14.81 -5.89 -7.98
CA GLY A 124 -13.92 -6.45 -9.01
C GLY A 124 -12.49 -5.92 -8.96
N ASP A 125 -12.16 -5.00 -8.05
CA ASP A 125 -10.83 -4.41 -7.90
C ASP A 125 -10.11 -4.92 -6.62
N PRO A 126 -9.01 -5.69 -6.75
CA PRO A 126 -8.23 -6.19 -5.62
C PRO A 126 -7.46 -5.08 -4.88
N GLY A 127 -7.43 -3.86 -5.43
CA GLY A 127 -6.80 -2.67 -4.87
C GLY A 127 -7.78 -1.66 -4.29
N SER A 128 -9.05 -1.99 -4.07
CA SER A 128 -9.98 -1.06 -3.42
C SER A 128 -9.59 -0.85 -1.94
N ALA A 129 -9.25 0.40 -1.58
CA ALA A 129 -9.10 0.76 -0.17
C ALA A 129 -10.51 0.84 0.45
N GLY A 130 -10.61 0.55 1.74
CA GLY A 130 -11.92 0.43 2.35
C GLY A 130 -11.92 0.60 3.87
N ALA A 131 -13.12 0.64 4.41
CA ALA A 131 -13.35 0.71 5.84
C ALA A 131 -14.39 -0.34 6.25
N THR A 132 -14.23 -0.89 7.44
CA THR A 132 -15.19 -1.82 8.03
C THR A 132 -15.30 -1.59 9.52
N GLY A 133 -16.41 -2.02 10.10
CA GLY A 133 -16.55 -2.02 11.55
C GLY A 133 -17.92 -2.50 11.97
N GLN A 134 -18.14 -2.47 13.27
CA GLN A 134 -19.41 -2.80 13.88
C GLN A 134 -20.03 -1.54 14.49
N ILE A 135 -21.36 -1.45 14.39
CA ILE A 135 -22.18 -0.43 15.02
C ILE A 135 -22.93 -1.10 16.16
N VAL A 136 -22.71 -0.60 17.38
CA VAL A 136 -23.33 -1.14 18.59
C VAL A 136 -24.11 -0.06 19.34
N ASP A 137 -25.09 -0.49 20.14
CA ASP A 137 -25.69 0.35 21.16
C ASP A 137 -24.65 0.70 22.23
N ALA A 138 -24.44 1.99 22.54
CA ALA A 138 -23.42 2.40 23.51
C ALA A 138 -23.68 1.89 24.94
N SER A 139 -24.94 1.60 25.29
CA SER A 139 -25.33 1.14 26.63
C SER A 139 -25.33 -0.38 26.73
N ALA A 140 -25.83 -1.08 25.70
CA ALA A 140 -26.01 -2.52 25.70
C ALA A 140 -24.86 -3.30 25.04
N GLY A 141 -24.05 -2.65 24.19
CA GLY A 141 -23.00 -3.31 23.39
C GLY A 141 -23.53 -4.28 22.34
N VAL A 142 -24.82 -4.17 21.99
CA VAL A 142 -25.50 -5.05 21.03
C VAL A 142 -25.42 -4.43 19.64
N GLY A 143 -25.10 -5.25 18.63
CA GLY A 143 -25.07 -4.84 17.23
C GLY A 143 -26.40 -4.22 16.78
N MET A 144 -26.33 -3.10 16.06
CA MET A 144 -27.49 -2.32 15.63
C MET A 144 -27.78 -2.55 14.15
N PRO A 145 -28.74 -3.43 13.82
CA PRO A 145 -29.06 -3.71 12.44
C PRO A 145 -29.73 -2.52 11.76
N ARG A 146 -29.44 -2.33 10.47
CA ARG A 146 -29.94 -1.20 9.65
C ARG A 146 -29.51 0.19 10.14
N ALA A 147 -28.60 0.28 11.11
CA ALA A 147 -27.92 1.54 11.40
C ALA A 147 -27.15 1.99 10.16
N ARG A 148 -27.13 3.30 9.91
CA ARG A 148 -26.51 3.87 8.72
C ARG A 148 -25.20 4.55 9.07
N VAL A 149 -24.11 4.10 8.45
CA VAL A 149 -22.83 4.82 8.43
C VAL A 149 -22.83 5.73 7.21
N THR A 150 -22.51 7.00 7.41
CA THR A 150 -22.29 7.94 6.32
C THR A 150 -20.82 8.32 6.33
N LEU A 151 -20.11 7.94 5.27
CA LEU A 151 -18.73 8.37 5.02
C LEU A 151 -18.76 9.62 4.15
N ARG A 152 -17.97 10.64 4.50
CA ARG A 152 -17.86 11.90 3.74
C ARG A 152 -16.41 12.27 3.53
N TRP A 153 -16.06 12.66 2.31
CA TRP A 153 -14.73 13.14 1.93
C TRP A 153 -14.81 14.23 0.85
N MET A 154 -13.68 14.88 0.58
CA MET A 154 -13.57 15.87 -0.50
C MET A 154 -12.90 15.24 -1.71
N ASP A 155 -13.48 15.44 -2.89
CA ASP A 155 -13.02 14.95 -4.19
C ASP A 155 -13.03 16.13 -5.16
N ASP A 156 -11.87 16.60 -5.62
CA ASP A 156 -11.71 17.83 -6.42
C ASP A 156 -12.52 19.03 -5.89
N ASN A 157 -12.39 19.29 -4.59
CA ASN A 157 -13.10 20.33 -3.85
C ASN A 157 -14.64 20.17 -3.84
N ARG A 158 -15.16 18.98 -4.14
CA ARG A 158 -16.58 18.63 -4.03
C ARG A 158 -16.79 17.62 -2.91
N PRO A 159 -17.76 17.84 -2.01
CA PRO A 159 -18.08 16.84 -1.01
C PRO A 159 -18.71 15.62 -1.67
N ARG A 160 -18.21 14.43 -1.30
CA ARG A 160 -18.76 13.13 -1.65
C ARG A 160 -19.25 12.46 -0.39
N GLU A 161 -20.37 11.76 -0.50
CA GLU A 161 -20.96 11.02 0.60
C GLU A 161 -21.29 9.59 0.15
N LEU A 162 -21.02 8.63 1.03
CA LEU A 162 -21.34 7.23 0.83
C LEU A 162 -22.12 6.71 2.04
N PRO A 163 -23.45 6.59 1.93
CA PRO A 163 -24.28 5.97 2.96
C PRO A 163 -24.24 4.45 2.84
N ILE A 164 -24.04 3.76 3.95
CA ILE A 164 -23.97 2.30 4.05
C ILE A 164 -24.87 1.86 5.20
N GLU A 165 -25.70 0.86 4.96
CA GLU A 165 -26.53 0.25 6.01
C GLU A 165 -25.83 -0.99 6.57
N ALA A 166 -25.83 -1.11 7.89
CA ALA A 166 -25.32 -2.27 8.59
C ALA A 166 -26.25 -3.49 8.43
N ASP A 167 -25.64 -4.67 8.46
CA ASP A 167 -26.32 -5.97 8.36
C ASP A 167 -27.11 -6.35 9.64
N ALA A 168 -27.58 -7.58 9.73
CA ALA A 168 -28.38 -8.06 10.86
C ALA A 168 -27.60 -8.09 12.19
N GLU A 169 -26.28 -8.16 12.13
CA GLU A 169 -25.36 -8.22 13.27
C GLU A 169 -24.72 -6.86 13.58
N GLY A 170 -25.09 -5.81 12.83
CA GLY A 170 -24.58 -4.45 13.00
C GLY A 170 -23.23 -4.21 12.31
N TRP A 171 -22.78 -5.11 11.43
CA TRP A 171 -21.54 -4.91 10.67
C TRP A 171 -21.79 -4.09 9.40
N PHE A 172 -20.81 -3.28 9.05
CA PHE A 172 -20.80 -2.56 7.78
C PHE A 172 -19.45 -2.71 7.08
N ARG A 173 -19.49 -2.50 5.77
CA ARG A 173 -18.31 -2.50 4.90
C ARG A 173 -18.45 -1.42 3.84
N ALA A 174 -17.38 -0.66 3.66
CA ALA A 174 -17.19 0.35 2.64
C ALA A 174 -16.00 -0.06 1.78
N CYS A 175 -16.23 -0.21 0.47
CA CYS A 175 -15.18 -0.43 -0.52
C CYS A 175 -15.04 0.82 -1.40
N ASP A 176 -13.97 0.88 -2.20
CA ASP A 176 -13.67 1.97 -3.14
C ASP A 176 -13.56 3.36 -2.48
N LEU A 177 -12.99 3.41 -1.28
CA LEU A 177 -12.72 4.66 -0.59
C LEU A 177 -11.44 5.33 -1.12
N PRO A 178 -11.38 6.67 -1.17
CA PRO A 178 -10.19 7.40 -1.60
C PRO A 178 -9.03 7.17 -0.63
N ARG A 179 -7.81 7.20 -1.17
CA ARG A 179 -6.57 7.05 -0.41
C ARG A 179 -5.96 8.41 -0.16
N ALA A 180 -5.22 8.56 0.95
CA ALA A 180 -4.54 9.81 1.32
C ALA A 180 -5.44 11.06 1.34
N VAL A 181 -6.74 10.87 1.59
CA VAL A 181 -7.72 11.93 1.79
C VAL A 181 -8.40 11.67 3.13
N PRO A 182 -8.58 12.70 3.99
CA PRO A 182 -9.35 12.57 5.21
C PRO A 182 -10.80 12.14 4.93
N ILE A 183 -11.20 11.03 5.52
CA ILE A 183 -12.57 10.52 5.47
C ILE A 183 -13.19 10.72 6.85
N SER A 184 -14.29 11.46 6.88
CA SER A 184 -15.12 11.57 8.07
C SER A 184 -16.23 10.52 8.06
N ALA A 185 -16.55 9.98 9.22
CA ALA A 185 -17.52 8.91 9.36
C ALA A 185 -18.42 9.15 10.58
N VAL A 186 -19.73 9.04 10.35
CA VAL A 186 -20.77 9.16 11.37
C VAL A 186 -21.76 8.02 11.19
N ALA A 187 -22.05 7.29 12.26
CA ALA A 187 -23.10 6.28 12.30
C ALA A 187 -24.36 6.86 12.96
N SER A 188 -25.54 6.49 12.47
CA SER A 188 -26.81 6.97 13.00
C SER A 188 -27.92 5.92 12.90
N PHE A 189 -28.84 5.95 13.87
CA PHE A 189 -30.03 5.10 13.89
C PHE A 189 -31.13 5.71 14.75
N LEU A 190 -32.30 6.01 14.16
CA LEU A 190 -33.51 6.47 14.87
C LEU A 190 -33.28 7.56 15.93
N GLY A 191 -32.50 8.60 15.60
CA GLY A 191 -32.22 9.73 16.49
C GLY A 191 -31.03 9.53 17.44
N MET A 192 -30.41 8.35 17.43
CA MET A 192 -29.09 8.13 18.03
C MET A 192 -28.00 8.32 16.98
N ALA A 193 -26.84 8.81 17.43
CA ALA A 193 -25.68 9.02 16.58
C ALA A 193 -24.40 8.58 17.30
N SER A 194 -23.36 8.30 16.51
CA SER A 194 -21.99 8.18 17.02
C SER A 194 -21.31 9.54 16.98
N PRO A 195 -20.29 9.77 17.82
CA PRO A 195 -19.38 10.88 17.59
C PRO A 195 -18.77 10.80 16.19
N ARG A 196 -18.49 11.96 15.58
CA ARG A 196 -17.73 12.04 14.34
C ARG A 196 -16.35 11.44 14.54
N ARG A 197 -15.93 10.59 13.61
CA ARG A 197 -14.56 10.08 13.51
C ARG A 197 -13.93 10.50 12.18
N GLU A 198 -12.64 10.79 12.19
CA GLU A 198 -11.84 11.08 11.00
C GLU A 198 -10.73 10.03 10.89
N PHE A 199 -10.45 9.57 9.67
CA PHE A 199 -9.34 8.66 9.39
C PHE A 199 -8.86 8.83 7.95
N GLU A 200 -7.64 8.41 7.68
CA GLU A 200 -7.04 8.38 6.35
C GLU A 200 -6.67 6.94 5.99
N LEU A 201 -6.78 6.59 4.70
CA LEU A 201 -6.42 5.27 4.19
C LEU A 201 -5.06 5.29 3.50
N GLY A 202 -4.15 4.41 3.94
CA GLY A 202 -2.88 4.14 3.29
C GLY A 202 -3.00 3.30 2.00
N ALA A 203 -1.87 3.08 1.35
CA ALA A 203 -1.79 2.28 0.13
C ALA A 203 -2.14 0.81 0.41
N SER A 204 -3.38 0.43 0.10
CA SER A 204 -3.97 -0.91 0.29
C SER A 204 -4.30 -1.22 1.75
N GLU A 205 -4.65 -0.17 2.48
CA GLU A 205 -5.17 -0.27 3.85
C GLU A 205 -6.68 -0.54 3.84
N MET A 206 -7.09 -1.53 4.63
CA MET A 206 -8.46 -1.68 5.09
C MET A 206 -8.50 -1.20 6.53
N HIS A 207 -9.22 -0.10 6.77
CA HIS A 207 -9.27 0.52 8.09
C HIS A 207 -10.44 -0.03 8.90
N ARG A 208 -10.20 -0.36 10.18
CA ARG A 208 -11.27 -0.78 11.10
C ARG A 208 -11.73 0.42 11.92
N VAL A 209 -13.01 0.75 11.83
CA VAL A 209 -13.64 1.86 12.55
C VAL A 209 -14.99 1.40 13.12
N ASP A 210 -15.01 1.16 14.43
CA ASP A 210 -16.21 0.75 15.16
C ASP A 210 -16.95 2.00 15.70
N PHE A 211 -18.28 1.90 15.81
CA PHE A 211 -19.16 2.96 16.27
C PHE A 211 -20.04 2.49 17.42
N ALA A 212 -20.21 3.36 18.42
CA ALA A 212 -21.20 3.20 19.47
C ALA A 212 -22.25 4.30 19.33
N LEU A 213 -23.53 3.94 19.17
CA LEU A 213 -24.63 4.89 19.06
C LEU A 213 -25.20 5.22 20.42
N GLY A 214 -25.40 6.52 20.67
CA GLY A 214 -26.06 7.03 21.86
C GLY A 214 -26.81 8.32 21.57
N SER A 215 -27.38 8.91 22.62
CA SER A 215 -27.87 10.28 22.57
C SER A 215 -26.66 11.21 22.66
N LEU A 216 -26.51 12.10 21.69
CA LEU A 216 -25.46 13.11 21.65
C LEU A 216 -26.10 14.48 21.69
N ASP A 217 -25.53 15.35 22.52
CA ASP A 217 -25.89 16.76 22.62
C ASP A 217 -24.80 17.59 21.93
N GLU A 218 -25.23 18.53 21.09
CA GLU A 218 -24.33 19.47 20.42
C GLU A 218 -23.59 20.37 21.44
N SER A 219 -22.42 20.86 21.04
CA SER A 219 -21.55 21.69 21.89
C SER A 219 -21.13 22.98 21.20
N ASP A 220 -20.91 24.02 21.99
CA ASP A 220 -20.25 25.24 21.52
C ASP A 220 -18.72 25.07 21.56
N VAL A 221 -18.05 25.47 20.48
CA VAL A 221 -16.58 25.56 20.43
C VAL A 221 -16.21 27.02 20.36
N VAL A 222 -15.56 27.53 21.40
CA VAL A 222 -15.08 28.93 21.44
C VAL A 222 -13.56 28.96 21.53
N GLY A 223 -12.94 30.02 21.04
CA GLY A 223 -11.50 30.15 21.18
C GLY A 223 -10.97 31.52 20.81
N THR A 224 -9.66 31.65 20.95
CA THR A 224 -8.92 32.87 20.59
C THR A 224 -7.73 32.52 19.72
N VAL A 225 -7.49 33.30 18.68
CA VAL A 225 -6.31 33.23 17.82
C VAL A 225 -5.39 34.39 18.15
N ARG A 226 -4.14 34.10 18.48
CA ARG A 226 -3.13 35.09 18.89
C ARG A 226 -1.85 34.96 18.10
N ASP A 227 -1.18 36.08 17.93
CA ASP A 227 0.14 36.15 17.34
C ASP A 227 1.21 35.65 18.31
N LEU A 228 2.21 34.93 17.79
CA LEU A 228 3.25 34.28 18.58
C LEU A 228 4.18 35.28 19.26
N ASP A 229 4.50 36.38 18.59
CA ASP A 229 5.53 37.33 19.04
C ASP A 229 4.94 38.43 19.94
N THR A 230 3.75 38.93 19.58
CA THR A 230 3.08 40.04 20.25
C THR A 230 2.06 39.59 21.29
N GLU A 231 1.65 38.33 21.27
CA GLU A 231 0.52 37.76 22.04
C GLU A 231 -0.83 38.47 21.79
N ALA A 232 -0.89 39.38 20.79
CA ALA A 232 -2.09 40.12 20.44
C ALA A 232 -3.09 39.22 19.71
N GLY A 233 -4.38 39.54 19.83
CA GLY A 233 -5.44 38.87 19.06
C GLY A 233 -5.29 39.15 17.57
N ILE A 234 -5.44 38.11 16.74
CA ILE A 234 -5.39 38.24 15.28
C ILE A 234 -6.80 38.45 14.76
N GLU A 235 -7.10 39.65 14.26
CA GLU A 235 -8.36 39.98 13.58
C GLU A 235 -8.38 39.43 12.16
N GLY A 236 -9.55 38.98 11.69
CA GLY A 236 -9.70 38.62 10.28
C GLY A 236 -9.13 37.25 9.89
N ALA A 237 -8.71 36.44 10.86
CA ALA A 237 -8.31 35.06 10.60
C ALA A 237 -9.52 34.19 10.29
N GLU A 238 -9.48 33.47 9.18
CA GLU A 238 -10.50 32.51 8.78
C GLU A 238 -10.32 31.21 9.59
N VAL A 239 -11.35 30.79 10.31
CA VAL A 239 -11.35 29.58 11.13
C VAL A 239 -12.41 28.62 10.59
N ARG A 240 -12.02 27.38 10.29
CA ARG A 240 -12.91 26.34 9.75
C ARG A 240 -12.71 25.00 10.43
N LEU A 241 -13.80 24.28 10.69
CA LEU A 241 -13.76 22.85 10.99
C LEU A 241 -13.83 22.07 9.67
N ARG A 242 -12.74 21.41 9.26
CA ARG A 242 -12.66 20.71 7.99
C ARG A 242 -13.73 19.62 7.86
N GLY A 243 -14.24 19.44 6.64
CA GLY A 243 -15.32 18.49 6.34
C GLY A 243 -16.70 18.89 6.87
N THR A 244 -16.87 20.14 7.35
CA THR A 244 -18.17 20.70 7.76
C THR A 244 -18.41 22.07 7.14
N ASP A 245 -19.62 22.59 7.36
CA ASP A 245 -20.01 23.96 7.00
C ASP A 245 -19.69 24.97 8.11
N HIS A 246 -19.08 24.55 9.24
CA HIS A 246 -18.68 25.46 10.31
C HIS A 246 -17.48 26.31 9.87
N PHE A 247 -17.76 27.59 9.66
CA PHE A 247 -16.80 28.62 9.27
C PHE A 247 -17.10 29.91 10.02
N THR A 248 -16.05 30.60 10.47
CA THR A 248 -16.14 31.91 11.10
C THR A 248 -14.85 32.70 10.85
N VAL A 249 -14.92 34.01 11.07
CA VAL A 249 -13.75 34.89 11.03
C VAL A 249 -13.54 35.47 12.44
N THR A 250 -12.29 35.61 12.87
CA THR A 250 -11.97 36.18 14.19
C THR A 250 -12.27 37.68 14.26
N ASN A 251 -12.69 38.14 15.44
CA ASN A 251 -12.95 39.56 15.72
C ASN A 251 -11.66 40.35 16.03
N GLU A 252 -11.79 41.64 16.37
CA GLU A 252 -10.67 42.54 16.74
C GLU A 252 -9.80 42.06 17.92
N PHE A 253 -10.33 41.16 18.76
CA PHE A 253 -9.63 40.57 19.89
C PHE A 253 -9.10 39.15 19.59
N GLY A 254 -9.30 38.65 18.37
CA GLY A 254 -8.94 37.31 17.95
C GLY A 254 -9.94 36.22 18.37
N ASP A 255 -11.10 36.57 18.93
CA ASP A 255 -12.09 35.58 19.39
C ASP A 255 -12.87 34.98 18.22
N PHE A 256 -13.22 33.69 18.35
CA PHE A 256 -14.14 32.98 17.45
C PHE A 256 -15.07 32.05 18.21
N SER A 257 -16.19 31.68 17.59
CA SER A 257 -17.13 30.70 18.13
C SER A 257 -17.85 29.91 17.04
N PHE A 258 -17.95 28.60 17.22
CA PHE A 258 -18.87 27.71 16.53
C PHE A 258 -19.96 27.28 17.49
N ARG A 259 -21.21 27.29 17.03
CA ARG A 259 -22.37 26.76 17.76
C ARG A 259 -22.82 25.48 17.10
N ASP A 260 -23.55 24.68 17.89
CA ASP A 260 -24.24 23.48 17.41
C ASP A 260 -23.26 22.50 16.73
N VAL A 261 -22.09 22.29 17.36
CA VAL A 261 -21.06 21.38 16.84
C VAL A 261 -21.32 19.98 17.37
N ASP A 262 -21.54 19.03 16.46
CA ASP A 262 -21.70 17.62 16.80
C ASP A 262 -20.47 17.08 17.53
N PRO A 263 -20.63 16.18 18.52
CA PRO A 263 -19.49 15.58 19.20
C PRO A 263 -18.61 14.75 18.25
N GLY A 264 -17.30 14.79 18.44
CA GLY A 264 -16.36 14.00 17.66
C GLY A 264 -15.01 14.66 17.45
N GLU A 265 -14.20 14.03 16.60
CA GLU A 265 -12.88 14.51 16.19
C GLU A 265 -12.99 15.41 14.96
N TYR A 266 -12.28 16.54 15.00
CA TYR A 266 -12.27 17.53 13.94
C TYR A 266 -10.86 18.04 13.68
N THR A 267 -10.56 18.29 12.42
CA THR A 267 -9.40 19.08 12.03
C THR A 267 -9.77 20.57 11.91
N LEU A 268 -9.29 21.39 12.85
CA LEU A 268 -9.41 22.85 12.84
C LEU A 268 -8.33 23.44 11.93
N GLN A 269 -8.73 24.26 10.97
CA GLN A 269 -7.83 25.04 10.13
C GLN A 269 -8.02 26.53 10.41
N VAL A 270 -6.90 27.24 10.58
CA VAL A 270 -6.85 28.70 10.71
C VAL A 270 -5.94 29.27 9.64
N ASP A 271 -6.49 30.11 8.79
CA ASP A 271 -5.78 30.79 7.70
C ASP A 271 -5.88 32.30 7.88
N HIS A 272 -4.79 33.02 7.61
CA HIS A 272 -4.77 34.47 7.67
C HIS A 272 -3.74 35.01 6.67
N ILE A 273 -3.99 36.18 6.08
CA ILE A 273 -3.17 36.69 4.98
C ILE A 273 -1.70 36.91 5.38
N ALA A 274 -1.45 37.33 6.62
CA ALA A 274 -0.12 37.69 7.10
C ALA A 274 0.48 36.68 8.10
N HIS A 275 -0.16 35.52 8.31
CA HIS A 275 0.27 34.55 9.32
C HIS A 275 0.24 33.14 8.73
N ALA A 276 1.17 32.29 9.18
CA ALA A 276 1.31 30.97 8.63
C ALA A 276 0.08 30.11 8.96
N SER A 277 -0.49 29.47 7.94
CA SER A 277 -1.65 28.58 8.11
C SER A 277 -1.39 27.54 9.20
N ARG A 278 -2.35 27.37 10.10
CA ARG A 278 -2.26 26.43 11.21
C ARG A 278 -3.37 25.40 11.15
N THR A 279 -3.00 24.13 11.32
CA THR A 279 -3.93 23.00 11.38
C THR A 279 -3.77 22.27 12.71
N GLU A 280 -4.86 22.00 13.41
CA GLU A 280 -4.86 21.35 14.72
C GLU A 280 -6.03 20.36 14.85
N VAL A 281 -5.79 19.18 15.40
CA VAL A 281 -6.84 18.18 15.66
C VAL A 281 -7.47 18.46 17.02
N ILE A 282 -8.79 18.60 17.06
CA ILE A 282 -9.56 18.88 18.27
C ILE A 282 -10.61 17.78 18.50
N ASN A 283 -10.92 17.55 19.77
CA ASN A 283 -11.97 16.63 20.19
C ASN A 283 -13.10 17.40 20.88
N VAL A 284 -14.31 17.29 20.33
CA VAL A 284 -15.52 17.93 20.85
C VAL A 284 -16.35 16.89 21.60
N GLY A 285 -16.61 17.14 22.89
CA GLY A 285 -17.43 16.27 23.72
C GLY A 285 -18.93 16.52 23.54
N SER A 286 -19.77 15.60 24.03
CA SER A 286 -21.24 15.74 24.05
C SER A 286 -21.69 16.71 25.14
N GLY A 287 -22.36 17.80 24.75
CA GLY A 287 -22.91 18.82 25.66
C GLY A 287 -21.86 19.55 26.52
N VAL A 288 -20.57 19.48 26.15
CA VAL A 288 -19.46 20.10 26.88
C VAL A 288 -18.81 21.14 25.96
N GLY A 289 -18.96 22.41 26.31
CA GLY A 289 -18.33 23.50 25.58
C GLY A 289 -16.80 23.40 25.60
N VAL A 290 -16.18 23.58 24.43
CA VAL A 290 -14.73 23.50 24.25
C VAL A 290 -14.15 24.92 24.19
N ARG A 291 -13.01 25.15 24.86
CA ARG A 291 -12.24 26.40 24.76
C ARG A 291 -10.87 26.15 24.15
N LEU A 292 -10.55 26.84 23.06
CA LEU A 292 -9.31 26.70 22.31
C LEU A 292 -8.44 27.96 22.39
N GLY A 293 -7.12 27.78 22.45
CA GLY A 293 -6.15 28.86 22.34
C GLY A 293 -5.18 28.55 21.21
N ILE A 294 -5.33 29.25 20.09
CA ILE A 294 -4.52 29.04 18.89
C ILE A 294 -3.47 30.14 18.83
N ILE A 295 -2.22 29.76 18.55
CA ILE A 295 -1.11 30.68 18.39
C ILE A 295 -0.58 30.56 16.96
N MET A 296 -0.47 31.66 16.23
CA MET A 296 0.05 31.68 14.87
C MET A 296 1.33 32.51 14.82
N ALA A 297 2.31 32.06 14.05
CA ALA A 297 3.49 32.87 13.74
C ALA A 297 3.19 33.71 12.49
N GLU A 298 3.77 34.91 12.40
CA GLU A 298 3.75 35.67 11.15
C GLU A 298 4.33 34.82 10.01
N ASP A 299 3.62 34.78 8.89
CA ASP A 299 4.19 34.34 7.63
C ASP A 299 4.73 35.60 6.98
N ALA A 300 6.03 35.65 6.78
CA ALA A 300 6.58 36.64 5.86
C ALA A 300 6.05 36.27 4.49
N ILE A 301 4.99 36.93 4.03
CA ILE A 301 4.54 36.82 2.65
C ILE A 301 5.72 37.33 1.79
N GLU A 302 6.57 36.42 1.32
CA GLU A 302 7.24 36.65 0.05
C GLU A 302 6.10 36.66 -0.97
N LEU A 303 5.57 37.87 -1.22
CA LEU A 303 4.69 38.08 -2.36
C LEU A 303 5.49 37.59 -3.55
N ASP A 304 5.00 36.53 -4.22
CA ASP A 304 5.47 36.21 -5.55
C ASP A 304 5.45 37.52 -6.35
N PRO A 305 6.60 37.96 -6.90
CA PRO A 305 6.63 39.22 -7.62
C PRO A 305 5.52 39.19 -8.67
N VAL A 306 4.76 40.29 -8.79
CA VAL A 306 3.86 40.49 -9.93
C VAL A 306 4.74 40.52 -11.17
N VAL A 307 4.93 39.35 -11.79
CA VAL A 307 5.58 39.21 -13.09
C VAL A 307 4.54 39.67 -14.10
N VAL A 308 4.83 40.79 -14.76
CA VAL A 308 4.27 41.04 -16.09
C VAL A 308 4.76 39.88 -16.95
N ASP A 309 3.84 39.00 -17.30
CA ASP A 309 4.10 37.78 -18.05
C ASP A 309 4.82 38.11 -19.36
N ILE A 310 6.11 37.83 -19.39
CA ILE A 310 6.81 37.45 -20.61
C ILE A 310 7.27 36.03 -20.31
N GLU A 311 6.56 35.07 -20.89
CA GLU A 311 6.78 33.63 -20.72
C GLU A 311 8.27 33.29 -20.66
N ALA A 312 8.72 32.81 -19.51
CA ALA A 312 9.99 32.11 -19.38
C ALA A 312 9.82 30.96 -18.39
N ARG A 313 9.69 29.77 -18.98
CA ARG A 313 9.57 28.43 -18.39
C ARG A 313 10.35 28.26 -17.07
N SER A 314 9.63 27.86 -16.04
CA SER A 314 10.12 27.54 -14.69
C SER A 314 10.94 26.24 -14.65
N THR A 315 12.14 26.38 -14.10
CA THR A 315 12.87 25.51 -13.18
C THR A 315 12.28 24.11 -12.86
N ALA A 316 12.62 23.12 -13.68
CA ALA A 316 12.64 21.70 -13.29
C ALA A 316 14.10 21.23 -13.15
N GLU A 317 14.86 21.88 -12.26
CA GLU A 317 16.27 21.57 -12.02
C GLU A 317 16.45 20.97 -10.62
N ARG A 318 16.57 19.63 -10.57
CA ARG A 318 17.47 18.97 -9.61
C ARG A 318 18.01 17.59 -10.03
N PHE A 319 17.81 17.19 -11.30
CA PHE A 319 18.57 16.09 -11.92
C PHE A 319 19.03 16.37 -13.36
N ALA A 320 19.06 17.64 -13.80
CA ALA A 320 19.53 18.03 -15.12
C ALA A 320 20.98 18.53 -15.08
N THR A 321 21.94 17.66 -14.72
CA THR A 321 23.30 17.89 -15.20
C THR A 321 23.38 17.33 -16.61
N GLY A 322 22.76 18.04 -17.57
CA GLY A 322 22.68 17.66 -18.98
C GLY A 322 21.59 16.63 -19.32
N GLY A 323 21.38 16.42 -20.63
CA GLY A 323 20.35 15.54 -21.20
C GLY A 323 19.07 16.28 -21.65
N GLN A 324 18.38 15.75 -22.64
CA GLN A 324 17.05 16.19 -23.07
C GLN A 324 16.00 15.51 -22.20
N LEU A 325 15.32 16.27 -21.35
CA LEU A 325 14.19 15.79 -20.56
C LEU A 325 12.92 15.80 -21.42
N ILE A 326 12.21 14.69 -21.38
CA ILE A 326 10.85 14.56 -21.86
C ILE A 326 9.97 14.32 -20.62
N THR A 327 9.03 15.23 -20.40
CA THR A 327 8.18 15.25 -19.21
C THR A 327 6.97 14.33 -19.37
N ALA A 328 6.32 13.98 -18.26
CA ALA A 328 5.05 13.25 -18.27
C ALA A 328 4.02 13.91 -19.21
N GLU A 329 3.88 15.24 -19.13
CA GLU A 329 2.97 16.03 -19.95
C GLU A 329 3.19 15.86 -21.47
N GLU A 330 4.44 15.68 -21.89
CA GLU A 330 4.79 15.43 -23.31
C GLU A 330 4.56 13.97 -23.73
N LEU A 331 4.54 13.03 -22.78
CA LEU A 331 4.37 11.59 -23.01
C LEU A 331 2.90 11.16 -22.99
N GLU A 332 2.08 11.71 -22.10
CA GLU A 332 0.65 11.38 -21.97
C GLU A 332 -0.12 11.36 -23.32
N PRO A 333 -0.04 12.37 -24.20
CA PRO A 333 -0.76 12.33 -25.48
C PRO A 333 -0.20 11.31 -26.49
N ILE A 334 0.97 10.74 -26.22
CA ILE A 334 1.59 9.69 -27.05
C ILE A 334 1.22 8.32 -26.50
N LYS A 335 1.21 8.14 -25.17
CA LYS A 335 0.78 6.91 -24.47
C LYS A 335 -0.61 6.45 -24.90
N GLU A 336 -1.55 7.38 -25.12
CA GLU A 336 -2.89 7.05 -25.64
C GLU A 336 -2.91 6.35 -27.02
N ARG A 337 -1.80 6.41 -27.78
CA ARG A 337 -1.68 5.90 -29.15
C ARG A 337 -0.71 4.72 -29.28
N VAL A 338 -0.10 4.29 -28.18
CA VAL A 338 0.88 3.20 -28.13
C VAL A 338 0.54 2.22 -27.02
N ASN A 339 1.13 1.04 -27.02
CA ASN A 339 0.96 0.04 -25.95
C ASN A 339 2.30 -0.53 -25.47
N THR A 340 3.41 0.04 -25.93
CA THR A 340 4.76 -0.39 -25.59
C THR A 340 5.67 0.82 -25.49
N LEU A 341 6.61 0.78 -24.54
CA LEU A 341 7.65 1.80 -24.39
C LEU A 341 8.48 2.00 -25.67
N MET A 342 8.61 0.96 -26.48
CA MET A 342 9.28 1.05 -27.78
C MET A 342 8.53 1.91 -28.78
N ASP A 343 7.21 1.75 -28.85
CA ASP A 343 6.38 2.58 -29.72
C ASP A 343 6.30 4.02 -29.19
N LEU A 344 6.32 4.20 -27.86
CA LEU A 344 6.47 5.51 -27.22
C LEU A 344 7.75 6.22 -27.69
N LEU A 345 8.92 5.59 -27.51
CA LEU A 345 10.21 6.14 -27.95
C LEU A 345 10.28 6.43 -29.46
N PHE A 346 9.58 5.63 -30.27
CA PHE A 346 9.50 5.85 -31.71
C PHE A 346 8.66 7.09 -32.07
N GLN A 347 7.55 7.31 -31.37
CA GLN A 347 6.63 8.42 -31.65
C GLN A 347 7.07 9.76 -31.02
N THR A 348 7.81 9.74 -29.91
CA THR A 348 8.29 10.96 -29.21
C THR A 348 9.30 11.79 -30.01
N THR A 349 9.75 11.33 -31.18
CA THR A 349 10.61 12.09 -32.13
C THR A 349 11.79 12.78 -31.44
N ILE A 350 12.72 11.98 -30.92
CA ILE A 350 13.93 12.50 -30.26
C ILE A 350 14.99 12.87 -31.32
N PRO A 351 15.45 14.13 -31.39
CA PRO A 351 16.43 14.56 -32.38
C PRO A 351 17.72 13.74 -32.37
N GLY A 352 18.05 13.14 -33.51
CA GLY A 352 19.28 12.35 -33.69
C GLY A 352 19.21 10.92 -33.15
N LEU A 353 18.12 10.54 -32.48
CA LEU A 353 17.87 9.16 -32.06
C LEU A 353 17.29 8.38 -33.24
N VAL A 354 17.89 7.23 -33.53
CA VAL A 354 17.43 6.29 -34.57
C VAL A 354 17.05 4.99 -33.88
N VAL A 355 15.76 4.68 -33.96
CA VAL A 355 15.19 3.42 -33.47
C VAL A 355 14.90 2.53 -34.67
N ARG A 356 15.57 1.37 -34.76
CA ARG A 356 15.40 0.40 -35.83
C ARG A 356 14.94 -0.95 -35.27
N ARG A 357 13.84 -1.47 -35.80
CA ARG A 357 13.30 -2.80 -35.50
C ARG A 357 13.78 -3.81 -36.54
N ALA A 358 14.31 -4.96 -36.07
CA ALA A 358 14.47 -6.18 -36.85
C ALA A 358 13.63 -7.29 -36.18
N GLU A 359 13.36 -8.39 -36.89
CA GLU A 359 12.41 -9.45 -36.44
C GLU A 359 12.68 -10.01 -35.03
N THR A 360 13.93 -9.96 -34.54
CA THR A 360 14.32 -10.46 -33.21
C THR A 360 15.21 -9.51 -32.42
N ASP A 361 15.46 -8.29 -32.92
CA ASP A 361 16.45 -7.38 -32.33
C ASP A 361 16.01 -5.91 -32.48
N VAL A 362 16.25 -5.13 -31.42
CA VAL A 362 15.92 -3.71 -31.35
C VAL A 362 17.20 -2.91 -31.22
N CYS A 363 17.37 -2.00 -32.17
CA CYS A 363 18.58 -1.22 -32.33
C CYS A 363 18.29 0.26 -32.13
N ILE A 364 18.71 0.80 -30.98
CA ILE A 364 18.49 2.20 -30.63
C ILE A 364 19.85 2.89 -30.55
N HIS A 365 20.15 3.77 -31.49
CA HIS A 365 21.46 4.42 -31.58
C HIS A 365 21.33 5.85 -32.06
N PHE A 366 22.36 6.66 -31.84
CA PHE A 366 22.43 8.02 -32.39
C PHE A 366 23.14 7.99 -33.76
N GLY A 367 22.47 8.46 -34.81
CA GLY A 367 22.97 8.46 -36.20
C GLY A 367 23.57 9.80 -36.61
N SER A 368 24.55 9.88 -37.52
CA SER A 368 24.54 9.24 -38.85
C SER A 368 25.82 8.49 -39.27
N GLY A 369 26.51 7.78 -38.36
CA GLY A 369 27.86 7.29 -38.68
C GLY A 369 28.36 6.03 -37.98
N GLN A 370 27.57 4.96 -37.84
CA GLN A 370 28.08 3.62 -37.53
C GLN A 370 27.29 2.50 -38.23
N VAL A 371 27.10 2.58 -39.55
CA VAL A 371 26.86 1.35 -40.34
C VAL A 371 28.21 0.86 -40.83
N ARG A 372 28.89 0.05 -40.00
CA ARG A 372 30.05 -0.69 -40.48
C ARG A 372 29.50 -1.82 -41.35
N PHE A 373 29.58 -1.63 -42.67
CA PHE A 373 29.02 -2.47 -43.75
C PHE A 373 29.47 -3.95 -43.78
N MET A 374 30.11 -4.48 -42.73
CA MET A 374 30.66 -5.84 -42.70
C MET A 374 30.72 -6.49 -41.31
N LYS A 375 30.04 -5.95 -40.27
CA LYS A 375 29.84 -6.66 -38.99
C LYS A 375 28.37 -6.64 -38.58
N SER A 376 27.79 -7.82 -38.43
CA SER A 376 26.42 -8.06 -37.97
C SER A 376 26.27 -7.78 -36.47
N GLY A 377 26.11 -6.52 -36.07
CA GLY A 377 25.80 -6.18 -34.68
C GLY A 377 25.34 -4.73 -34.57
N CYS A 378 24.14 -4.53 -34.03
CA CYS A 378 23.74 -3.21 -33.56
C CYS A 378 24.37 -2.98 -32.19
N GLU A 379 24.98 -1.82 -31.99
CA GLU A 379 25.42 -1.38 -30.67
C GLU A 379 24.50 -0.27 -30.19
N SER A 380 23.55 -0.63 -29.33
CA SER A 380 22.57 0.31 -28.80
C SER A 380 23.17 1.27 -27.78
N ALA A 381 22.50 2.41 -27.57
CA ALA A 381 22.69 3.30 -26.43
C ALA A 381 22.49 2.52 -25.11
N ALA A 382 23.10 3.01 -24.02
CA ALA A 382 22.88 2.40 -22.72
C ALA A 382 21.53 2.83 -22.13
N PHE A 383 20.84 1.89 -21.48
CA PHE A 383 19.53 2.13 -20.88
C PHE A 383 19.62 2.06 -19.36
N TYR A 384 18.90 2.97 -18.70
CA TYR A 384 18.70 2.97 -17.27
C TYR A 384 17.20 3.02 -17.01
N LEU A 385 16.72 2.12 -16.15
CA LEU A 385 15.37 2.13 -15.62
C LEU A 385 15.50 2.45 -14.13
N ASP A 386 14.91 3.56 -13.66
CA ASP A 386 15.01 4.01 -12.27
C ASP A 386 16.46 4.05 -11.72
N GLY A 387 17.40 4.44 -12.58
CA GLY A 387 18.83 4.48 -12.25
C GLY A 387 19.57 3.14 -12.30
N ALA A 388 18.90 2.03 -12.59
CA ALA A 388 19.52 0.71 -12.78
C ALA A 388 19.87 0.46 -14.25
N ARG A 389 21.15 0.20 -14.53
CA ARG A 389 21.65 -0.05 -15.90
C ARG A 389 21.14 -1.38 -16.45
N GLN A 390 20.48 -1.34 -17.60
CA GLN A 390 20.01 -2.52 -18.31
C GLN A 390 21.11 -3.06 -19.25
N VAL A 391 21.24 -4.38 -19.28
CA VAL A 391 22.28 -5.07 -20.07
C VAL A 391 21.82 -5.32 -21.51
N ASP A 392 20.50 -5.42 -21.71
CA ASP A 392 19.88 -5.71 -23.00
C ASP A 392 18.73 -4.73 -23.30
N ALA A 393 18.68 -4.21 -24.52
CA ALA A 393 17.60 -3.38 -25.02
C ALA A 393 16.30 -4.17 -25.23
N GLN A 394 16.36 -5.52 -25.24
CA GLN A 394 15.17 -6.38 -25.31
C GLN A 394 14.21 -6.19 -24.13
N VAL A 395 14.70 -5.74 -22.96
CA VAL A 395 13.85 -5.43 -21.79
C VAL A 395 12.79 -4.37 -22.11
N LEU A 396 13.09 -3.46 -23.04
CA LEU A 396 12.18 -2.39 -23.47
C LEU A 396 10.99 -2.92 -24.31
N MET A 397 11.09 -4.12 -24.91
CA MET A 397 10.03 -4.66 -25.76
C MET A 397 8.79 -5.11 -24.97
N ASN A 398 8.98 -5.46 -23.69
CA ASN A 398 7.93 -6.01 -22.84
C ASN A 398 7.54 -5.07 -21.69
N LEU A 399 8.12 -3.86 -21.64
CA LEU A 399 7.76 -2.88 -20.64
C LEU A 399 6.50 -2.13 -21.09
N PRO A 400 5.43 -2.14 -20.28
CA PRO A 400 4.25 -1.35 -20.60
C PRO A 400 4.59 0.15 -20.50
N ASP A 401 3.92 0.98 -21.29
CA ASP A 401 4.21 2.41 -21.42
C ASP A 401 3.55 3.26 -20.33
N ASP A 402 2.54 2.73 -19.65
CA ASP A 402 1.81 3.37 -18.55
C ASP A 402 2.70 3.68 -17.34
N ILE A 403 3.70 2.82 -17.08
CA ILE A 403 4.64 2.99 -15.96
C ILE A 403 5.76 4.02 -16.19
N VAL A 404 5.78 4.72 -17.33
CA VAL A 404 6.86 5.66 -17.68
C VAL A 404 6.49 7.09 -17.34
N ASP A 405 7.03 7.62 -16.24
CA ASP A 405 6.78 9.01 -15.81
C ASP A 405 7.56 10.05 -16.62
N ARG A 406 8.79 9.74 -17.01
CA ARG A 406 9.68 10.66 -17.72
C ARG A 406 10.71 9.91 -18.54
N ILE A 407 11.31 10.58 -19.51
CA ILE A 407 12.45 10.02 -20.25
C ILE A 407 13.54 11.09 -20.33
N VAL A 408 14.76 10.76 -19.96
CA VAL A 408 15.93 11.65 -20.11
C VAL A 408 16.92 11.05 -21.10
N VAL A 409 17.23 11.81 -22.14
CA VAL A 409 18.09 11.36 -23.23
C VAL A 409 19.40 12.13 -23.23
N TYR A 410 20.51 11.43 -23.03
CA TYR A 410 21.85 11.99 -23.12
C TYR A 410 22.51 11.60 -24.44
N ARG A 411 22.97 12.60 -25.19
CA ARG A 411 23.69 12.36 -26.45
C ARG A 411 25.08 11.77 -26.15
N PRO A 412 25.72 11.02 -27.07
CA PRO A 412 26.99 10.32 -26.81
C PRO A 412 28.11 11.19 -26.20
N VAL A 413 28.22 12.45 -26.61
CA VAL A 413 29.23 13.39 -26.09
C VAL A 413 28.96 13.76 -24.63
N GLU A 414 27.69 14.01 -24.27
CA GLU A 414 27.25 14.36 -22.92
C GLU A 414 27.29 13.13 -22.00
N ALA A 415 26.80 12.00 -22.50
CA ALA A 415 26.77 10.74 -21.79
C ALA A 415 28.17 10.21 -21.46
N GLY A 416 29.16 10.41 -22.33
CA GLY A 416 30.55 10.01 -22.06
C GLY A 416 31.17 10.73 -20.86
N ALA A 417 30.78 11.98 -20.60
CA ALA A 417 31.26 12.75 -19.46
C ALA A 417 30.62 12.30 -18.13
N LEU A 418 29.34 11.90 -18.17
CA LEU A 418 28.54 11.57 -16.99
C LEU A 418 28.57 10.08 -16.61
N PHE A 419 28.63 9.19 -17.60
CA PHE A 419 28.49 7.73 -17.43
C PHE A 419 29.76 6.96 -17.86
N GLY A 420 30.84 7.67 -18.19
CA GLY A 420 32.13 7.09 -18.56
C GLY A 420 32.05 6.19 -19.80
N THR A 421 32.77 5.06 -19.79
CA THR A 421 32.83 4.12 -20.93
C THR A 421 31.46 3.56 -21.33
N GLY A 422 30.52 3.50 -20.37
CA GLY A 422 29.14 3.04 -20.59
C GLY A 422 28.23 4.05 -21.31
N GLY A 423 28.63 5.32 -21.42
CA GLY A 423 27.86 6.39 -22.08
C GLY A 423 28.35 6.76 -23.48
N SER A 424 29.40 6.12 -23.99
CA SER A 424 30.04 6.43 -25.28
C SER A 424 29.12 6.35 -26.51
N ARG A 425 27.94 5.74 -26.37
CA ARG A 425 26.91 5.57 -27.42
C ARG A 425 25.60 6.30 -27.10
N GLY A 426 25.60 7.17 -26.09
CA GLY A 426 24.41 7.83 -25.55
C GLY A 426 23.77 7.01 -24.42
N VAL A 427 22.94 7.68 -23.64
CA VAL A 427 22.21 7.10 -22.51
C VAL A 427 20.74 7.50 -22.59
N ILE A 428 19.84 6.55 -22.40
CA ILE A 428 18.41 6.80 -22.23
C ILE A 428 18.04 6.35 -20.83
N MET A 429 17.49 7.27 -20.04
CA MET A 429 17.01 7.03 -18.70
C MET A 429 15.50 7.14 -18.70
N ILE A 430 14.87 6.19 -18.03
CA ILE A 430 13.42 6.03 -17.95
C ILE A 430 13.08 5.96 -16.47
#